data_AF-A0A4U9VDV3-F1
#
_entry.id   AF-A0A4U9VDV3-F1
#
_cell.length_a   1.000
_cell.length_b   1.000
_cell.length_c   1.000
_cell.angle_alpha   90.00
_cell.angle_beta   90.00
_cell.angle_gamma   90.00
#
_symmetry.space_group_name_H-M   'P 1'
#
loop_
_entity.id
_entity.type
_entity.pdbx_description
1 polymer ?
#
loop_
_entity_poly.entity_id
_entity_poly.type
_entity_poly.pdbx_seq_one_letter_code
_entity_poly.pdbx_strand_id
1 'polypeptide(L)'
;MAGFPTNSNSRALQQLYSLFEARGGERSAHALAHWQQVLRQGWPTRKQENWKYTPLEGLLEQQFLEPAENVFSAEQRDKLALKIDAYCLVFVDGRLCPQLSDEDLGTTG
;
A
#
# COMPACT_ATOMS: atom_id res chain seq x y z
N MET A 1 11.19 7.90 -32.93
CA MET A 1 11.89 6.93 -32.06
C MET A 1 11.02 6.68 -30.83
N ALA A 2 10.37 5.53 -30.74
CA ALA A 2 9.66 5.14 -29.52
C ALA A 2 10.71 4.61 -28.54
N GLY A 3 10.88 5.29 -27.40
CA GLY A 3 11.75 4.82 -26.33
C GLY A 3 11.37 3.40 -25.91
N PHE A 4 12.38 2.57 -25.69
CA PHE A 4 12.25 1.18 -25.25
C PHE A 4 11.34 1.07 -24.01
N PRO A 5 10.55 0.00 -23.85
CA PRO A 5 9.84 -0.25 -22.61
C PRO A 5 10.88 -0.34 -21.48
N THR A 6 10.75 0.55 -20.52
CA THR A 6 11.69 0.76 -19.42
C THR A 6 11.79 -0.48 -18.54
N ASN A 7 13.02 -0.98 -18.35
CA ASN A 7 13.40 -2.02 -17.37
C ASN A 7 12.85 -1.75 -15.94
N SER A 8 12.57 -0.48 -15.63
CA SER A 8 11.95 -0.02 -14.38
C SER A 8 10.56 -0.62 -14.14
N ASN A 9 9.75 -0.83 -15.19
CA ASN A 9 8.40 -1.41 -15.04
C ASN A 9 8.47 -2.85 -14.51
N SER A 10 9.38 -3.66 -15.07
CA SER A 10 9.62 -5.02 -14.59
C SER A 10 10.23 -5.04 -13.19
N ARG A 11 11.15 -4.10 -12.90
CA ARG A 11 11.80 -4.00 -11.59
C ARG A 11 10.82 -3.66 -10.46
N ALA A 12 9.93 -2.69 -10.68
CA ALA A 12 8.94 -2.29 -9.67
C ALA A 12 7.97 -3.44 -9.34
N LEU A 13 7.49 -4.18 -10.35
CA LEU A 13 6.64 -5.35 -10.12
C LEU A 13 7.39 -6.45 -9.35
N GLN A 14 8.66 -6.69 -9.68
CA GLN A 14 9.48 -7.66 -8.95
C GLN A 14 9.66 -7.27 -7.47
N GLN A 15 9.92 -5.99 -7.18
CA GLN A 15 10.04 -5.52 -5.80
C GLN A 15 8.71 -5.67 -5.03
N LEU A 16 7.59 -5.27 -5.64
CA LEU A 16 6.28 -5.44 -5.03
C LEU A 16 5.93 -6.92 -4.81
N TYR A 17 6.35 -7.82 -5.71
CA TYR A 17 6.17 -9.25 -5.54
C TYR A 17 6.93 -9.77 -4.31
N SER A 18 8.20 -9.38 -4.16
CA SER A 18 9.00 -9.79 -3.00
C SER A 18 8.37 -9.33 -1.69
N LEU A 19 7.76 -8.13 -1.65
CA LEU A 19 7.01 -7.65 -0.48
C LEU A 19 5.71 -8.44 -0.26
N PHE A 20 5.00 -8.76 -1.33
CA PHE A 20 3.80 -9.59 -1.28
C PHE A 20 4.09 -10.98 -0.69
N GLU A 21 5.17 -11.63 -1.12
CA GLU A 21 5.64 -12.90 -0.57
C GLU A 21 6.08 -12.76 0.90
N ALA A 22 6.88 -11.73 1.21
CA ALA A 22 7.37 -11.49 2.57
C ALA A 22 6.23 -11.28 3.59
N ARG A 23 5.12 -10.67 3.17
CA ARG A 23 3.91 -10.52 4.00
C ARG A 23 3.00 -11.74 4.03
N GLY A 24 3.37 -12.83 3.35
CA GLY A 24 2.56 -14.04 3.26
C GLY A 24 1.30 -13.85 2.43
N GLY A 25 1.31 -12.94 1.46
CA GLY A 25 0.16 -12.63 0.61
C GLY A 25 -0.41 -13.85 -0.11
N GLU A 26 0.43 -14.82 -0.46
CA GLU A 26 0.03 -16.10 -1.08
C GLU A 26 -0.92 -16.94 -0.22
N ARG A 27 -0.95 -16.72 1.10
CA ARG A 27 -1.85 -17.44 2.02
C ARG A 27 -3.31 -17.07 1.83
N SER A 28 -3.59 -15.90 1.24
CA SER A 28 -4.94 -15.46 0.91
C SER A 28 -5.23 -15.73 -0.57
N ALA A 29 -6.21 -16.59 -0.84
CA ALA A 29 -6.63 -16.90 -2.20
C ALA A 29 -7.06 -15.64 -2.98
N HIS A 30 -7.72 -14.69 -2.30
CA HIS A 30 -8.10 -13.41 -2.90
C HIS A 30 -6.87 -12.56 -3.25
N ALA A 31 -5.91 -12.45 -2.32
CA ALA A 31 -4.72 -11.64 -2.55
C ALA A 31 -3.87 -12.23 -3.69
N LEU A 32 -3.73 -13.56 -3.75
CA LEU A 32 -3.05 -14.24 -4.85
C LEU A 32 -3.75 -14.03 -6.19
N ALA A 33 -5.08 -14.15 -6.24
CA ALA A 33 -5.85 -13.93 -7.46
C ALA A 33 -5.69 -12.48 -7.99
N HIS A 34 -5.70 -11.50 -7.09
CA HIS A 34 -5.44 -10.11 -7.47
C HIS A 34 -3.99 -9.90 -7.93
N TRP A 35 -3.01 -10.53 -7.30
CA TRP A 35 -1.63 -10.45 -7.75
C TRP A 35 -1.44 -11.01 -9.17
N GLN A 36 -2.05 -12.16 -9.49
CA GLN A 36 -2.05 -12.70 -10.85
C GLN A 36 -2.70 -11.76 -11.87
N GLN A 37 -3.72 -11.00 -11.48
CA GLN A 37 -4.30 -9.96 -12.32
C GLN A 37 -3.33 -8.79 -12.54
N VAL A 38 -2.60 -8.36 -11.51
CA VAL A 38 -1.54 -7.33 -11.63
C VAL A 38 -0.47 -7.77 -12.63
N LEU A 39 0.01 -9.01 -12.56
CA LEU A 39 1.01 -9.52 -13.51
C LEU A 39 0.51 -9.55 -14.97
N ARG A 40 -0.78 -9.86 -15.18
CA ARG A 40 -1.39 -9.85 -16.52
C ARG A 40 -1.56 -8.45 -17.09
N GLN A 41 -1.89 -7.47 -16.25
CA GLN A 41 -2.15 -6.10 -16.68
C GLN A 41 -0.85 -5.28 -16.81
N GLY A 42 0.11 -5.54 -15.92
CA GLY A 42 1.32 -4.74 -15.78
C GLY A 42 1.04 -3.31 -15.31
N TRP A 43 2.09 -2.47 -15.34
CA TRP A 43 1.92 -1.05 -15.09
C TRP A 43 1.27 -0.35 -16.30
N PRO A 44 0.37 0.59 -16.04
CA PRO A 44 -0.21 1.40 -17.10
C PRO A 44 0.83 2.38 -17.66
N THR A 45 0.56 2.87 -18.86
CA THR A 45 1.43 3.86 -19.54
C THR A 45 0.61 5.07 -19.95
N ARG A 46 1.27 6.20 -20.21
CA ARG A 46 0.62 7.43 -20.69
C ARG A 46 -0.17 7.29 -22.00
N LYS A 47 0.01 6.17 -22.72
CA LYS A 47 -0.77 5.83 -23.92
C LYS A 47 -2.20 5.39 -23.59
N GLN A 48 -2.45 4.94 -22.36
CA GLN A 48 -3.78 4.56 -21.89
C GLN A 48 -4.54 5.82 -21.47
N GLU A 49 -5.80 5.94 -21.89
CA GLU A 49 -6.63 7.14 -21.71
C GLU A 49 -6.67 7.62 -20.24
N ASN A 50 -6.91 6.70 -19.30
CA ASN A 50 -6.99 6.97 -17.86
C ASN A 50 -5.65 7.41 -17.23
N TRP A 51 -4.54 7.29 -17.96
CA TRP A 51 -3.17 7.53 -17.46
C TRP A 51 -2.43 8.63 -18.23
N LYS A 52 -3.09 9.28 -19.19
CA LYS A 52 -2.48 10.31 -20.03
C LYS A 52 -1.84 11.46 -19.24
N TYR A 53 -2.47 11.82 -18.12
CA TYR A 53 -2.09 12.96 -17.27
C TYR A 53 -1.57 12.57 -15.89
N THR A 54 -1.38 11.27 -15.63
CA THR A 54 -0.90 10.75 -14.35
C THR A 54 0.43 10.01 -14.58
N PRO A 55 1.57 10.72 -14.60
CA PRO A 55 2.87 10.10 -14.83
C PRO A 55 3.24 9.15 -13.68
N LEU A 56 3.76 7.97 -14.01
CA LEU A 56 4.17 6.95 -13.05
C LEU A 56 5.68 6.80 -12.95
N GLU A 57 6.43 7.43 -13.86
CA GLU A 57 7.87 7.25 -13.99
C GLU A 57 8.61 7.49 -12.66
N GLY A 58 8.28 8.60 -11.98
CA GLY A 58 8.89 8.93 -10.70
C GLY A 58 8.61 7.93 -9.58
N LEU A 59 7.48 7.22 -9.63
CA LEU A 59 7.14 6.16 -8.67
C LEU A 59 7.87 4.84 -9.01
N LEU A 60 7.88 4.46 -10.29
CA LEU A 60 8.45 3.18 -10.75
C LEU A 60 9.98 3.16 -10.74
N GLU A 61 10.61 4.32 -10.62
CA GLU A 61 12.05 4.47 -10.42
C GLU A 61 12.49 4.30 -8.96
N GLN A 62 11.54 4.34 -8.00
CA GLN A 62 11.86 4.18 -6.58
C GLN A 62 12.15 2.73 -6.19
N GLN A 63 12.69 2.57 -4.98
CA GLN A 63 12.80 1.30 -4.31
C GLN A 63 11.63 1.12 -3.32
N PHE A 64 10.89 0.02 -3.47
CA PHE A 64 9.85 -0.37 -2.52
C PHE A 64 10.45 -1.25 -1.42
N LEU A 65 10.16 -0.92 -0.16
CA LEU A 65 10.72 -1.57 1.02
C LEU A 65 9.62 -1.86 2.04
N GLU A 66 9.86 -2.85 2.90
CA GLU A 66 9.08 -2.97 4.14
C GLU A 66 9.38 -1.76 5.03
N PRO A 67 8.35 -1.15 5.65
CA PRO A 67 8.55 -0.13 6.66
C PRO A 67 9.30 -0.70 7.86
N ALA A 68 10.15 0.13 8.46
CA ALA A 68 10.83 -0.22 9.70
C ALA A 68 9.80 -0.38 10.83
N GLU A 69 10.05 -1.30 11.77
CA GLU A 69 9.24 -1.41 12.97
C GLU A 69 9.37 -0.13 13.81
N ASN A 70 8.31 0.66 13.82
CA ASN A 70 8.21 1.89 14.59
C ASN A 70 7.10 1.75 15.64
N VAL A 71 7.42 2.17 16.86
CA VAL A 71 6.43 2.29 17.94
C VAL A 71 6.04 3.76 18.05
N PHE A 72 4.75 4.03 17.92
CA PHE A 72 4.20 5.38 18.07
C PHE A 72 3.46 5.52 19.40
N SER A 73 3.56 6.69 20.01
CA SER A 73 2.84 7.02 21.24
C SER A 73 1.46 7.62 20.95
N ALA A 74 0.57 7.60 21.95
CA ALA A 74 -0.74 8.22 21.85
C ALA A 74 -0.62 9.74 21.60
N GLU A 75 0.38 10.40 22.17
CA GLU A 75 0.62 11.83 21.94
C GLU A 75 1.06 12.12 20.51
N GLN A 76 1.81 11.21 19.87
CA GLN A 76 2.17 11.35 18.45
C GLN A 76 0.96 11.19 17.55
N ARG A 77 0.08 10.21 17.84
CA ARG A 77 -1.22 10.05 17.18
C ARG A 77 -2.06 11.33 17.33
N ASP A 78 -2.23 11.83 18.54
CA ASP A 78 -3.14 12.95 18.85
C ASP A 78 -2.76 14.27 18.18
N LYS A 79 -1.46 14.46 17.91
CA LYS A 79 -0.99 15.64 17.16
C LYS A 79 -1.47 15.64 15.70
N LEU A 80 -1.73 14.48 15.12
CA LEU A 80 -2.17 14.31 13.73
C LEU A 80 -3.65 13.95 13.62
N ALA A 81 -4.26 13.51 14.72
CA ALA A 81 -5.65 13.09 14.75
C ALA A 81 -6.62 14.25 14.47
N LEU A 82 -7.70 13.94 13.76
CA LEU A 82 -8.83 14.84 13.61
C LEU A 82 -9.60 14.94 14.92
N LYS A 83 -9.97 16.16 15.33
CA LYS A 83 -10.77 16.41 16.53
C LYS A 83 -12.25 16.27 16.22
N ILE A 84 -12.69 15.03 16.04
CA ILE A 84 -14.10 14.68 15.79
C ILE A 84 -14.56 13.64 16.82
N ASP A 85 -15.84 13.66 17.14
CA ASP A 85 -16.46 12.65 18.00
C ASP A 85 -16.80 11.42 17.15
N ALA A 86 -15.89 10.44 17.13
CA ALA A 86 -16.01 9.21 16.37
C ALA A 86 -15.11 8.12 16.96
N TYR A 87 -15.46 6.86 16.71
CA TYR A 87 -14.58 5.73 17.00
C TYR A 87 -13.34 5.75 16.10
N CYS A 88 -12.16 5.63 16.72
CA CYS A 88 -10.88 5.71 16.06
C CYS A 88 -10.20 4.33 15.94
N LEU A 89 -10.03 3.85 14.71
CA LEU A 89 -9.16 2.71 14.41
C LEU A 89 -7.86 3.23 13.79
N VAL A 90 -6.74 2.93 14.45
CA VAL A 90 -5.42 3.40 14.03
C VAL A 90 -4.70 2.31 13.26
N PHE A 91 -4.28 2.64 12.04
CA PHE A 91 -3.43 1.80 11.21
C PHE A 91 -2.07 2.45 11.05
N VAL A 92 -1.02 1.73 11.40
CA VAL A 92 0.38 2.14 11.24
C VAL A 92 1.02 1.22 10.21
N ASP A 93 1.59 1.80 9.16
CA ASP A 93 2.35 1.04 8.15
C ASP A 93 1.58 -0.15 7.52
N GLY A 94 0.26 0.03 7.41
CA GLY A 94 -0.68 -0.97 6.86
C GLY A 94 -1.14 -2.05 7.84
N ARG A 95 -0.85 -1.91 9.14
CA ARG A 95 -1.27 -2.83 10.20
C ARG A 95 -2.15 -2.13 11.23
N LEU A 96 -3.21 -2.79 11.70
CA LEU A 96 -3.99 -2.31 12.83
C LEU A 96 -3.09 -2.21 14.07
N CYS A 97 -3.17 -1.09 14.78
CA CYS A 97 -2.51 -0.87 16.06
C CYS A 97 -3.58 -0.77 17.16
N PRO A 98 -3.95 -1.90 17.80
CA PRO A 98 -5.00 -1.91 18.82
C PRO A 98 -4.72 -0.96 19.98
N GLN A 99 -3.45 -0.81 20.38
CA GLN A 99 -3.03 -0.01 21.52
C GLN A 99 -3.23 1.50 21.31
N LEU A 100 -3.37 1.94 20.06
CA LEU A 100 -3.64 3.34 19.71
C LEU A 100 -5.08 3.56 19.22
N SER A 101 -5.83 2.47 19.04
CA SER A 101 -7.23 2.48 18.62
C SER A 101 -8.15 2.54 19.83
N ASP A 102 -9.39 2.94 19.62
CA ASP A 102 -10.42 2.86 20.66
C ASP A 102 -10.74 1.39 20.95
N GLU A 103 -10.84 1.04 22.24
CA GLU A 103 -11.13 -0.32 22.69
C GLU A 103 -12.62 -0.67 22.56
N ASP A 104 -13.50 0.31 22.81
CA ASP A 104 -14.94 0.17 22.70
C ASP A 104 -15.44 0.84 21.42
N LEU A 105 -16.00 0.03 20.52
CA LEU A 105 -16.59 0.47 19.26
C LEU A 105 -18.12 0.47 19.32
N GLY A 106 -18.67 0.49 20.54
CA GLY A 106 -20.10 0.36 20.80
C GLY A 106 -20.52 -1.10 20.68
N THR A 107 -20.40 -1.87 21.77
CA THR A 107 -21.12 -3.14 21.87
C THR A 107 -22.59 -2.84 22.18
N THR A 108 -23.49 -3.21 21.25
CA THR A 108 -24.94 -3.17 21.47
C THR A 108 -25.27 -4.04 22.69
N GLY A 109 -25.75 -3.42 23.77
CA GLY A 109 -26.39 -4.13 24.88
C GLY A 109 -27.76 -4.69 24.50
#